data_AF-A0A4Q2M6W5-F1
#
_entry.id   AF-A0A4Q2M6W5-F1
#
_cell.length_a   1.000
_cell.length_b   1.000
_cell.length_c   1.000
_cell.angle_alpha   90.00
_cell.angle_beta   90.00
_cell.angle_gamma   90.00
#
_symmetry.space_group_name_H-M   'P 1'
#
loop_
_entity.id
_entity.type
_entity.pdbx_description
1 polymer ?
#
loop_
_entity_poly.entity_id
_entity_poly.type
_entity_poly.pdbx_seq_one_letter_code
_entity_poly.pdbx_strand_id
1 'polypeptide(L)' 'MRLWLRDSERRPDPAPVRADARKAVAVGTGAWLAAFVALATQTEALEATDATWWLAASGLGVLLGAGGLVALEVRRRR' A
#
# COMPACT_ATOMS: atom_id res chain seq x y z
N MET A 1 19.40 23.08 21.23
CA MET A 1 18.11 22.35 21.19
C MET A 1 17.88 21.72 22.56
N ARG A 2 16.69 21.85 23.16
CA ARG A 2 16.37 21.17 24.43
C ARG A 2 16.09 19.69 24.11
N LEU A 3 16.88 18.79 24.68
CA LEU A 3 16.76 17.33 24.44
C LEU A 3 15.72 16.66 25.35
N TRP A 4 15.21 17.37 26.37
CA TRP A 4 14.22 16.84 27.30
C TRP A 4 13.21 17.93 27.68
N LEU A 5 11.93 17.56 27.70
CA LEU A 5 10.80 18.42 28.05
C LEU A 5 10.03 17.71 29.18
N ARG A 6 9.69 18.45 30.24
CA ARG A 6 8.90 17.87 31.34
C ARG A 6 7.47 17.63 30.86
N ASP A 7 6.82 16.62 31.42
CA ASP A 7 5.46 16.24 31.01
C ASP A 7 4.44 17.38 31.24
N SER A 8 4.66 18.22 32.27
CA SER A 8 3.88 19.43 32.53
C SER A 8 4.02 20.53 31.48
N GLU A 9 5.09 20.51 30.68
CA GLU A 9 5.33 21.45 29.58
C GLU A 9 4.82 20.89 28.23
N ARG A 10 4.32 19.65 28.22
CA ARG A 10 3.84 18.95 27.03
C ARG A 10 2.54 19.60 26.59
N ARG A 11 2.51 20.11 25.35
CA ARG A 11 1.25 20.57 24.73
C ARG A 11 0.29 19.38 24.64
N PRO A 12 -1.03 19.62 24.78
CA PRO A 12 -2.02 18.57 24.56
C PRO A 12 -1.81 17.94 23.19
N ASP A 13 -2.03 16.62 23.12
CA ASP A 13 -1.84 15.88 21.87
C ASP A 13 -2.70 16.51 20.76
N PRO A 14 -2.14 16.66 19.54
CA PRO A 14 -2.89 17.26 18.44
C PRO A 14 -4.11 16.39 18.12
N ALA A 15 -5.19 17.04 17.67
CA ALA A 15 -6.34 16.32 17.19
C ALA A 15 -5.94 15.36 16.03
N PRO A 16 -6.55 14.17 15.92
CA PRO A 16 -6.25 13.24 14.85
C PRO A 16 -6.36 13.91 13.48
N VAL A 17 -5.29 13.86 12.69
CA VAL A 17 -5.30 14.38 11.32
C VAL A 17 -6.12 13.44 10.44
N ARG A 18 -7.05 14.00 9.66
CA ARG A 18 -7.76 13.25 8.61
C ARG A 18 -6.78 12.91 7.47
N ALA A 19 -6.10 11.79 7.58
CA ALA A 19 -5.28 11.22 6.50
C ALA A 19 -6.14 10.37 5.56
N ASP A 20 -6.02 10.58 4.24
CA ASP A 20 -6.72 9.76 3.24
C ASP A 20 -5.83 8.59 2.79
N ALA A 21 -5.87 7.51 3.57
CA ALA A 21 -5.11 6.30 3.31
C ALA A 21 -5.43 5.66 1.94
N ARG A 22 -6.61 5.94 1.37
CA ARG A 22 -7.03 5.37 0.07
C ARG A 22 -6.12 5.79 -1.07
N LYS A 23 -5.56 7.01 -1.04
CA LYS A 23 -4.64 7.47 -2.09
C LYS A 23 -3.38 6.62 -2.11
N ALA A 24 -2.79 6.36 -0.94
CA ALA A 24 -1.59 5.53 -0.83
C ALA A 24 -1.87 4.09 -1.31
N VAL A 25 -2.98 3.49 -0.85
CA VAL A 25 -3.36 2.14 -1.28
C VAL A 25 -3.65 2.08 -2.77
N ALA A 26 -4.34 3.08 -3.34
CA ALA A 26 -4.65 3.13 -4.77
C ALA A 26 -3.38 3.22 -5.64
N VAL A 27 -2.43 4.08 -5.25
CA VAL A 27 -1.14 4.21 -5.97
C VAL A 27 -0.35 2.91 -5.89
N GLY A 28 -0.23 2.31 -4.70
CA GLY A 28 0.47 1.02 -4.53
C GLY A 28 -0.19 -0.11 -5.32
N THR A 29 -1.53 -0.18 -5.32
CA THR A 29 -2.29 -1.15 -6.11
C THR A 29 -2.06 -0.96 -7.61
N GLY A 30 -2.07 0.30 -8.08
CA GLY A 30 -1.79 0.63 -9.48
C GLY A 30 -0.37 0.24 -9.90
N ALA A 31 0.63 0.44 -9.03
CA ALA A 31 2.00 0.00 -9.29
C ALA A 31 2.10 -1.53 -9.40
N TRP A 32 1.45 -2.27 -8.50
CA TRP A 32 1.39 -3.74 -8.60
C TRP A 32 0.67 -4.22 -9.86
N LEU A 33 -0.40 -3.55 -10.26
CA LEU A 33 -1.12 -3.88 -11.49
C LEU A 33 -0.25 -3.63 -12.73
N ALA A 34 0.45 -2.49 -12.78
CA ALA A 34 1.38 -2.20 -13.86
C ALA A 34 2.50 -3.25 -13.95
N ALA A 35 3.07 -3.65 -12.80
CA ALA A 35 4.06 -4.72 -12.74
C ALA A 35 3.48 -6.06 -13.23
N PHE A 36 2.28 -6.44 -12.78
CA PHE A 36 1.63 -7.67 -13.22
C PHE A 36 1.43 -7.70 -14.74
N VAL A 37 0.93 -6.61 -15.33
CA VAL A 37 0.74 -6.50 -16.78
C VAL A 37 2.07 -6.59 -17.53
N ALA A 38 3.11 -5.89 -17.06
CA ALA A 38 4.43 -5.92 -17.69
C ALA A 38 5.12 -7.29 -17.60
N LEU A 39 4.89 -8.02 -16.51
CA LEU A 39 5.39 -9.38 -16.33
C LEU A 39 4.59 -10.39 -17.17
N ALA A 40 3.28 -10.20 -17.31
CA ALA A 40 2.42 -11.08 -18.08
C ALA A 40 2.75 -11.08 -19.57
N THR A 41 3.39 -10.02 -20.09
CA THR A 41 3.89 -9.98 -21.48
C THR A 41 5.28 -10.61 -21.65
N GLN A 42 5.94 -11.04 -20.57
CA GLN A 42 7.32 -11.54 -20.57
C GLN A 42 7.43 -12.93 -19.91
N THR A 43 6.38 -13.76 -20.03
CA THR A 43 6.30 -15.07 -19.36
C THR A 43 7.48 -15.99 -19.71
N GLU A 44 7.89 -16.06 -20.97
CA GLU A 44 9.03 -16.89 -21.40
C GLU A 44 10.35 -16.47 -20.71
N ALA A 45 10.59 -15.16 -20.59
CA ALA A 45 11.77 -14.63 -19.91
C ALA A 45 11.74 -14.92 -18.40
N LEU A 46 10.55 -14.92 -17.79
CA LEU A 46 10.37 -15.28 -16.39
C LEU A 46 10.60 -16.76 -16.15
N GLU A 47 10.15 -17.63 -17.05
CA GLU A 47 10.43 -19.07 -16.99
C GLU A 47 11.93 -19.34 -17.13
N ALA A 48 12.61 -18.68 -18.07
CA ALA A 48 14.05 -18.82 -18.28
C ALA A 48 14.90 -18.41 -17.06
N THR A 49 14.36 -17.58 -16.17
CA THR A 49 15.04 -17.06 -14.98
C THR A 49 14.48 -17.61 -13.67
N ASP A 50 13.57 -18.58 -13.72
CA ASP A 50 12.83 -19.13 -12.56
C ASP A 50 12.15 -18.03 -11.70
N ALA A 51 11.69 -16.98 -12.38
CA ALA A 51 11.13 -15.76 -11.82
C ALA A 51 9.61 -15.69 -11.97
N THR A 52 8.95 -16.78 -12.37
CA THR A 52 7.49 -16.84 -12.56
C THR A 52 6.70 -16.51 -11.28
N TRP A 53 7.29 -16.72 -10.11
CA TRP A 53 6.70 -16.34 -8.83
C TRP A 53 6.40 -14.83 -8.72
N TRP A 54 7.10 -13.97 -9.48
CA TRP A 54 6.80 -12.53 -9.53
C TRP A 54 5.41 -12.24 -10.09
N LEU A 55 4.89 -13.06 -11.00
CA LEU A 55 3.51 -12.95 -11.48
C LEU A 55 2.51 -13.21 -10.36
N ALA A 56 2.73 -14.27 -9.57
CA ALA A 56 1.88 -14.58 -8.44
C ALA A 56 1.97 -13.49 -7.35
N ALA A 57 3.18 -13.01 -7.03
CA ALA A 57 3.41 -11.95 -6.05
C ALA A 57 2.72 -10.63 -6.45
N SER A 58 2.88 -10.21 -7.71
CA SER A 58 2.24 -8.99 -8.21
C SER A 58 0.72 -9.13 -8.28
N GLY A 59 0.20 -10.30 -8.69
CA GLY A 59 -1.22 -10.60 -8.64
C GLY A 59 -1.80 -10.53 -7.22
N LEU A 60 -1.12 -11.12 -6.23
CA LEU A 60 -1.49 -11.01 -4.81
C LEU A 60 -1.46 -9.55 -4.32
N GLY A 61 -0.44 -8.77 -4.72
CA GLY A 61 -0.36 -7.35 -4.41
C GLY A 61 -1.59 -6.56 -4.91
N VAL A 62 -2.05 -6.85 -6.13
CA VAL A 62 -3.28 -6.26 -6.70
C VAL A 62 -4.51 -6.67 -5.88
N LEU A 63 -4.67 -7.96 -5.59
CA LEU A 63 -5.83 -8.47 -4.84
C LEU A 63 -5.91 -7.89 -3.43
N LEU A 64 -4.78 -7.85 -2.72
CA LEU A 64 -4.69 -7.27 -1.38
C LEU A 64 -4.95 -5.77 -1.41
N GLY A 65 -4.41 -5.06 -2.40
CA GLY A 65 -4.64 -3.63 -2.60
C GLY A 65 -6.12 -3.31 -2.85
N ALA A 66 -6.76 -4.04 -3.75
CA ALA A 66 -8.20 -3.92 -4.02
C ALA A 66 -9.05 -4.22 -2.76
N GLY A 67 -8.72 -5.30 -2.05
CA GLY A 67 -9.37 -5.62 -0.77
C GLY A 67 -9.21 -4.52 0.28
N GLY A 68 -8.02 -3.92 0.37
CA GLY A 68 -7.76 -2.77 1.23
C GLY A 68 -8.60 -1.55 0.88
N LEU A 69 -8.75 -1.22 -0.41
CA LEU A 69 -9.63 -0.13 -0.87
C LEU A 69 -11.09 -0.37 -0.53
N VAL A 70 -11.59 -1.59 -0.75
CA VAL A 70 -12.96 -1.99 -0.38
C VAL A 70 -13.15 -1.85 1.13
N ALA A 71 -12.22 -2.36 1.95
CA ALA A 71 -12.30 -2.26 3.40
C ALA A 71 -12.31 -0.81 3.89
N LEU A 72 -11.48 0.06 3.31
CA LEU A 72 -11.43 1.50 3.63
C LEU A 72 -12.73 2.20 3.26
N GLU A 73 -13.31 1.89 2.10
CA GLU A 73 -14.57 2.49 1.66
C GLU A 73 -15.76 1.99 2.51
N VAL A 74 -15.81 0.70 2.86
CA VAL A 74 -16.83 0.16 3.79
C VAL A 74 -16.73 0.83 5.16
N ARG A 75 -15.53 1.00 5.71
CA ARG A 75 -15.32 1.69 7.00
C ARG A 75 -15.72 3.16 6.95
N ARG A 76 -15.60 3.83 5.80
CA ARG A 76 -16.01 5.23 5.64
C ARG A 76 -17.52 5.40 5.58
N ARG A 77 -18.24 4.40 5.06
CA ARG A 77 -19.71 4.42 4.92
C ARG A 77 -20.46 4.03 6.20
N ARG A 78 -19.77 3.42 7.16
CA ARG A 78 -20.27 3.14 8.51
C ARG A 78 -20.01 4.33 9.42
#